data_AF-A0A6G1BQM9-F1
#
_entry.id   AF-A0A6G1BQM9-F1
#
_cell.length_a   1.000
_cell.length_b   1.000
_cell.length_c   1.000
_cell.angle_alpha   90.00
_cell.angle_beta   90.00
_cell.angle_gamma   90.00
#
_symmetry.space_group_name_H-M   'P 1'
#
loop_
_entity.id
_entity.type
_entity.pdbx_description
1 polymer ?
#
loop_
_entity_poly.entity_id
_entity_poly.type
_entity_poly.pdbx_seq_one_letter_code
_entity_poly.pdbx_strand_id
1 'polypeptide(L)'
;MEEAAAGVPTVLVRGGDGVVFTVQARRLAELAPLFPWDLPAIESPDIYDIVQDYRITVRGFTDPATGELLDRYGLAQNVDAIFGVMVPDLDTLRHLARAAIDLRMNDLFTDCFKKLLEFLQNAPGHL
;
A
#
# COMPACT_ATOMS: atom_id res chain seq x y z
N MET A 1 -18.12 14.16 -2.01
CA MET A 1 -17.54 15.51 -1.99
C MET A 1 -16.69 15.53 -0.73
N GLU A 2 -15.44 15.14 -0.85
CA GLU A 2 -14.59 14.79 0.29
C GLU A 2 -13.97 16.06 0.87
N GLU A 3 -14.31 16.37 2.12
CA GLU A 3 -13.70 17.45 2.88
C GLU A 3 -12.24 17.09 3.13
N ALA A 4 -11.32 17.75 2.41
CA ALA A 4 -9.95 17.88 2.88
C ALA A 4 -10.02 18.52 4.27
N ALA A 5 -9.80 17.71 5.32
CA ALA A 5 -9.81 18.17 6.71
C ALA A 5 -8.95 19.43 6.84
N ALA A 6 -9.61 20.58 7.02
CA ALA A 6 -8.99 21.88 6.97
C ALA A 6 -7.87 21.97 8.03
N GLY A 7 -6.62 22.00 7.58
CA GLY A 7 -5.44 22.19 8.44
C GLY A 7 -4.42 21.06 8.47
N VAL A 8 -4.65 19.91 7.81
CA VAL A 8 -3.60 18.89 7.69
C VAL A 8 -2.61 19.31 6.60
N PRO A 9 -1.30 19.46 6.90
CA PRO A 9 -0.31 19.81 5.89
C PRO A 9 -0.24 18.77 4.78
N THR A 10 -0.49 19.21 3.55
CA THR A 10 -0.41 18.38 2.36
C THR A 10 0.67 18.90 1.41
N VAL A 11 1.11 18.01 0.53
CA VAL A 11 2.17 18.27 -0.44
C VAL A 11 1.85 17.62 -1.77
N LEU A 12 2.32 18.25 -2.85
CA LEU A 12 2.28 17.67 -4.18
C LEU A 12 3.44 16.69 -4.33
N VAL A 13 3.11 15.48 -4.73
CA VAL A 13 4.06 14.42 -5.02
C VAL A 13 3.97 14.08 -6.49
N ARG A 14 5.12 13.92 -7.13
CA ARG A 14 5.20 13.34 -8.47
C ARG A 14 5.24 11.81 -8.31
N GLY A 15 4.26 11.14 -8.88
CA GLY A 15 4.19 9.69 -8.96
C GLY A 15 4.90 9.13 -10.19
N GLY A 16 4.71 7.82 -10.39
CA GLY A 16 5.00 7.14 -11.65
C GLY A 16 4.24 7.76 -12.83
N ASP A 17 4.78 7.57 -14.03
CA ASP A 17 4.18 8.00 -15.30
C ASP A 17 3.82 9.50 -15.39
N GLY A 18 4.46 10.33 -14.57
CA GLY A 18 4.25 11.77 -14.56
C GLY A 18 2.95 12.21 -13.88
N VAL A 19 2.25 11.30 -13.21
CA VAL A 19 1.07 11.62 -12.40
C VAL A 19 1.49 12.54 -11.24
N VAL A 20 0.66 13.52 -10.90
CA VAL A 20 0.89 14.39 -9.75
C VAL A 20 -0.35 14.33 -8.86
N PHE A 21 -0.14 14.03 -7.59
CA PHE A 21 -1.22 13.91 -6.61
C PHE A 21 -0.83 14.54 -5.28
N THR A 22 -1.84 14.86 -4.48
CA THR A 22 -1.67 15.52 -3.18
C THR A 22 -1.78 14.49 -2.06
N VAL A 23 -0.81 14.46 -1.16
CA VAL A 23 -0.80 13.56 0.00
C VAL A 23 -0.54 14.31 1.29
N GLN A 24 -0.85 13.70 2.43
CA GLN A 24 -0.48 14.23 3.74
C GLN A 24 1.04 14.16 3.92
N ALA A 25 1.66 15.29 4.25
CA ALA A 25 3.12 15.40 4.37
C ALA A 25 3.70 14.43 5.42
N ARG A 26 2.96 14.22 6.52
CA ARG A 26 3.34 13.27 7.57
C ARG A 26 3.37 11.83 7.06
N ARG A 27 2.31 11.39 6.37
CA ARG A 27 2.25 10.03 5.80
C ARG A 27 3.38 9.81 4.81
N LEU A 28 3.72 10.82 4.01
CA LEU A 28 4.84 10.72 3.07
C LEU A 28 6.19 10.53 3.78
N ALA A 29 6.46 11.31 4.83
CA ALA A 29 7.68 11.19 5.62
C ALA A 29 7.81 9.81 6.29
N GLU A 30 6.70 9.19 6.68
CA GLU A 30 6.67 7.83 7.24
C GLU A 30 6.93 6.74 6.18
N LEU A 31 6.48 6.96 4.93
CA LEU A 31 6.70 6.03 3.82
C LEU A 31 8.14 6.04 3.33
N ALA A 32 8.65 7.23 3.10
CA ALA A 32 9.86 7.45 2.33
C ALA A 32 10.70 8.55 2.99
N PRO A 33 11.24 8.30 4.20
CA PRO A 33 11.95 9.31 4.99
C PRO A 33 13.20 9.86 4.27
N LEU A 34 13.68 9.17 3.23
CA LEU A 34 14.87 9.52 2.45
C LEU A 34 14.57 9.87 0.99
N PHE A 35 13.33 9.74 0.51
CA PHE A 35 13.03 10.08 -0.88
C PHE A 35 12.71 11.58 -1.00
N PRO A 36 13.20 12.27 -2.04
CA PRO A 36 12.61 13.54 -2.47
C PRO A 36 11.11 13.30 -2.76
N TRP A 37 10.33 14.37 -2.90
CA TRP A 37 8.88 14.39 -3.16
C TRP A 37 8.44 13.76 -4.51
N ASP A 38 9.13 12.69 -4.91
CA ASP A 38 9.07 11.92 -6.13
C ASP A 38 8.96 10.43 -5.72
N LEU A 39 7.80 9.84 -6.00
CA LEU A 39 7.48 8.44 -5.78
C LEU A 39 7.23 7.78 -7.15
N PRO A 40 8.28 7.57 -7.96
CA PRO A 40 8.12 6.99 -9.30
C PRO A 40 7.53 5.57 -9.27
N ALA A 41 7.61 4.89 -8.12
CA ALA A 41 7.00 3.59 -7.85
C ALA A 41 5.48 3.63 -7.66
N ILE A 42 4.88 4.82 -7.49
CA ILE A 42 3.47 4.99 -7.14
C ILE A 42 2.75 5.69 -8.28
N GLU A 43 2.01 4.92 -9.06
CA GLU A 43 1.37 5.37 -10.31
C GLU A 43 0.01 6.05 -10.08
N SER A 44 -0.58 5.93 -8.88
CA SER A 44 -1.84 6.58 -8.53
C SER A 44 -1.94 6.88 -7.03
N PRO A 45 -2.79 7.85 -6.62
CA PRO A 45 -3.08 8.10 -5.20
C PRO A 45 -3.70 6.89 -4.48
N ASP A 46 -4.47 6.05 -5.18
CA ASP A 46 -5.05 4.85 -4.57
C ASP A 46 -3.95 3.86 -4.16
N ILE A 47 -2.95 3.64 -5.02
CA ILE A 47 -1.80 2.79 -4.70
C ILE A 47 -0.99 3.38 -3.54
N TYR A 48 -0.85 4.72 -3.48
CA TYR A 48 -0.23 5.38 -2.34
C TYR A 48 -0.95 5.03 -1.03
N ASP A 49 -2.28 5.16 -1.00
CA ASP A 49 -3.08 4.94 0.20
C ASP A 49 -3.04 3.47 0.64
N ILE A 50 -3.07 2.51 -0.29
CA ILE A 50 -2.94 1.09 0.04
C ILE A 50 -1.58 0.81 0.70
N VAL A 51 -0.48 1.33 0.13
CA VAL A 51 0.86 1.13 0.67
C VAL A 51 0.99 1.77 2.07
N GLN A 52 0.36 2.93 2.29
CA GLN A 52 0.32 3.59 3.60
C GLN A 52 -0.40 2.73 4.64
N ASP A 53 -1.64 2.33 4.34
CA ASP A 53 -2.46 1.58 5.28
C ASP A 53 -1.84 0.20 5.57
N TYR A 54 -1.18 -0.42 4.59
CA TYR A 54 -0.39 -1.63 4.80
C TYR A 54 0.77 -1.40 5.77
N ARG A 55 1.58 -0.35 5.58
CA ARG A 55 2.72 -0.06 6.47
C ARG A 55 2.29 0.29 7.88
N ILE A 56 1.24 1.10 8.03
CA ILE A 56 0.70 1.46 9.34
C ILE A 56 0.25 0.19 10.06
N THR A 57 -0.42 -0.71 9.34
CA THR A 57 -0.83 -2.01 9.86
C THR A 57 0.38 -2.83 10.29
N VAL A 58 1.34 -3.09 9.41
CA VAL A 58 2.55 -3.87 9.75
C VAL A 58 3.27 -3.28 10.96
N ARG A 59 3.41 -1.96 11.03
CA ARG A 59 4.02 -1.26 12.17
C ARG A 59 3.25 -1.48 13.47
N GLY A 60 1.92 -1.47 13.42
CA GLY A 60 1.07 -1.75 14.58
C GLY A 60 1.22 -3.17 15.12
N PHE A 61 1.65 -4.11 14.27
CA PHE A 61 1.90 -5.51 14.62
C PHE A 61 3.38 -5.85 14.81
N THR A 62 4.30 -4.89 14.70
CA THR A 62 5.73 -5.13 14.81
C THR A 62 6.29 -4.47 16.07
N ASP A 63 7.07 -5.20 16.84
CA ASP A 63 7.79 -4.66 17.98
C ASP A 63 8.78 -3.57 17.48
N PRO A 64 8.67 -2.32 17.94
CA PRO A 64 9.52 -1.25 17.45
C PRO A 64 10.98 -1.35 17.93
N ALA A 65 11.26 -2.11 19.00
CA ALA A 65 12.60 -2.28 19.55
C ALA A 65 13.34 -3.47 18.91
N THR A 66 12.64 -4.57 18.62
CA THR A 66 13.26 -5.79 18.06
C THR A 66 13.00 -5.98 16.57
N GLY A 67 11.96 -5.34 16.02
CA GLY A 67 11.48 -5.56 14.66
C GLY A 67 10.73 -6.89 14.50
N GLU A 68 10.43 -7.59 15.59
CA GLU A 68 9.73 -8.87 15.54
C GLU A 68 8.22 -8.69 15.38
N LEU A 69 7.60 -9.59 14.62
CA LEU A 69 6.16 -9.60 14.42
C LEU A 69 5.46 -10.14 15.68
N LEU A 70 4.64 -9.30 16.32
CA LEU A 70 3.97 -9.56 17.60
C LEU A 70 2.78 -10.52 17.45
N ASP A 71 1.99 -10.35 16.39
CA ASP A 71 0.85 -11.22 16.09
C ASP A 71 0.70 -11.39 14.58
N ARG A 72 1.04 -12.59 14.09
CA ARG A 72 0.97 -12.93 12.67
C ARG A 72 -0.48 -13.07 12.18
N TYR A 73 -1.35 -13.61 13.01
CA TYR A 73 -2.73 -13.90 12.63
C TYR A 73 -3.57 -12.63 12.63
N GLY A 74 -3.34 -11.74 13.60
CA GLY A 74 -3.89 -10.39 13.62
C GLY A 74 -3.44 -9.57 12.40
N LEU A 75 -2.15 -9.59 12.07
CA LEU A 75 -1.64 -8.91 10.87
C LEU A 75 -2.32 -9.44 9.60
N ALA A 76 -2.36 -10.76 9.42
CA ALA A 76 -2.96 -11.38 8.22
C ALA A 76 -4.42 -10.94 8.01
N GLN A 77 -5.25 -10.97 9.07
CA GLN A 77 -6.65 -10.54 8.97
C GLN A 77 -6.81 -9.06 8.58
N ASN A 78 -5.94 -8.18 9.08
CA ASN A 78 -5.99 -6.75 8.73
C ASN A 78 -5.51 -6.52 7.29
N VAL A 79 -4.49 -7.23 6.84
CA VAL A 79 -4.04 -7.19 5.44
C VAL A 79 -5.13 -7.69 4.51
N ASP A 80 -5.80 -8.80 4.85
CA ASP A 80 -6.92 -9.32 4.07
C ASP A 80 -8.07 -8.31 3.98
N ALA A 81 -8.34 -7.58 5.08
CA ALA A 81 -9.35 -6.52 5.09
C ALA A 81 -8.97 -5.34 4.18
N ILE A 82 -7.72 -4.87 4.23
CA ILE A 82 -7.20 -3.83 3.32
C ILE A 82 -7.37 -4.28 1.87
N PHE A 83 -6.92 -5.49 1.55
CA PHE A 83 -6.95 -6.01 0.20
C PHE A 83 -8.37 -6.25 -0.30
N GLY A 84 -9.28 -6.71 0.57
CA GLY A 84 -10.68 -6.92 0.23
C GLY A 84 -11.44 -5.63 -0.10
N VAL A 85 -11.03 -4.50 0.47
CA VAL A 85 -11.68 -3.20 0.23
C VAL A 85 -10.99 -2.40 -0.86
N MET A 86 -9.66 -2.39 -0.87
CA MET A 86 -8.88 -1.44 -1.68
C MET A 86 -8.21 -2.07 -2.90
N VAL A 87 -8.22 -3.39 -3.05
CA VAL A 87 -7.67 -4.10 -4.22
C VAL A 87 -8.80 -4.85 -4.94
N PRO A 88 -9.69 -4.13 -5.63
CA PRO A 88 -10.92 -4.71 -6.20
C PRO A 88 -10.67 -5.56 -7.45
N ASP A 89 -9.55 -5.36 -8.14
CA ASP A 89 -9.26 -5.99 -9.42
C ASP A 89 -7.77 -6.30 -9.61
N LEU A 90 -7.49 -7.08 -10.67
CA LEU A 90 -6.14 -7.50 -11.06
C LEU A 90 -5.25 -6.34 -11.51
N ASP A 91 -5.84 -5.25 -11.99
CA ASP A 91 -5.08 -4.10 -12.49
C ASP A 91 -4.47 -3.34 -11.30
N THR A 92 -5.30 -3.01 -10.31
CA THR A 92 -4.91 -2.45 -9.02
C THR A 92 -3.87 -3.32 -8.33
N LEU A 93 -4.08 -4.64 -8.31
CA LEU A 93 -3.14 -5.59 -7.73
C LEU A 93 -1.78 -5.58 -8.44
N ARG A 94 -1.76 -5.48 -9.77
CA ARG A 94 -0.53 -5.42 -10.57
C ARG A 94 0.25 -4.13 -10.25
N HIS A 95 -0.42 -3.00 -10.19
CA HIS A 95 0.19 -1.71 -9.85
C HIS A 95 0.73 -1.72 -8.41
N LEU A 96 -0.01 -2.30 -7.47
CA LEU A 96 0.43 -2.47 -6.10
C LEU A 96 1.66 -3.39 -5.98
N ALA A 97 1.66 -4.53 -6.69
CA ALA A 97 2.80 -5.44 -6.71
C ALA A 97 4.05 -4.77 -7.31
N ARG A 98 3.88 -3.92 -8.33
CA ARG A 98 4.97 -3.12 -8.91
C ARG A 98 5.52 -2.13 -7.90
N ALA A 99 4.64 -1.37 -7.25
CA ALA A 99 5.02 -0.43 -6.19
C ALA A 99 5.78 -1.14 -5.06
N ALA A 100 5.33 -2.33 -4.65
CA ALA A 100 6.00 -3.13 -3.62
C ALA A 100 7.44 -3.51 -4.01
N ILE A 101 7.67 -3.91 -5.27
CA ILE A 101 9.02 -4.22 -5.78
C ILE A 101 9.91 -2.98 -5.75
N ASP A 102 9.43 -1.88 -6.32
CA ASP A 102 10.23 -0.66 -6.47
C ASP A 102 10.52 0.00 -5.10
N LEU A 103 9.62 -0.14 -4.12
CA LEU A 103 9.80 0.27 -2.73
C LEU A 103 10.53 -0.76 -1.86
N ARG A 104 10.92 -1.92 -2.42
CA ARG A 104 11.60 -3.04 -1.72
C ARG A 104 10.82 -3.61 -0.53
N MET A 105 9.49 -3.65 -0.63
CA MET A 105 8.57 -4.19 0.37
C MET A 105 8.23 -5.66 0.04
N ASN A 106 9.11 -6.58 0.43
CA ASN A 106 8.99 -8.02 0.12
C ASN A 106 7.76 -8.67 0.77
N ASP A 107 7.37 -8.20 1.94
CA ASP A 107 6.16 -8.57 2.66
C ASP A 107 4.91 -8.23 1.84
N LEU A 108 4.79 -6.97 1.41
CA LEU A 108 3.66 -6.52 0.57
C LEU A 108 3.62 -7.27 -0.76
N PHE A 109 4.78 -7.50 -1.39
CA PHE A 109 4.85 -8.28 -2.62
C PHE A 109 4.37 -9.73 -2.43
N THR A 110 4.72 -10.35 -1.29
CA THR A 110 4.26 -11.70 -0.95
C THR A 110 2.74 -11.74 -0.78
N ASP A 111 2.15 -10.75 -0.11
CA ASP A 111 0.70 -10.66 0.06
C ASP A 111 -0.01 -10.35 -1.26
N CYS A 112 0.58 -9.54 -2.13
CA CYS A 112 0.09 -9.36 -3.51
C CYS A 112 0.05 -10.68 -4.28
N PHE A 113 1.08 -11.52 -4.15
CA PHE A 113 1.10 -12.82 -4.82
C PHE A 113 0.03 -13.77 -4.28
N LYS A 114 -0.22 -13.80 -2.97
CA LYS A 114 -1.34 -14.57 -2.39
C LYS A 114 -2.67 -14.11 -2.97
N LYS A 115 -2.90 -12.79 -3.02
CA LYS A 115 -4.14 -12.23 -3.59
C LYS A 115 -4.32 -12.55 -5.06
N LEU A 116 -3.23 -12.59 -5.83
CA LEU A 116 -3.27 -13.00 -7.23
C LEU A 116 -3.77 -14.45 -7.37
N LEU A 117 -3.29 -15.35 -6.53
CA LEU A 117 -3.75 -16.74 -6.53
C LEU A 117 -5.25 -16.85 -6.20
N GLU A 118 -5.75 -16.04 -5.26
CA GLU A 118 -7.19 -15.98 -4.97
C GLU A 118 -8.01 -15.51 -6.17
N PHE A 119 -7.57 -14.46 -6.87
CA PHE A 119 -8.25 -13.98 -8.07
C PHE A 119 -8.30 -15.06 -9.17
N LEU A 120 -7.19 -15.78 -9.37
CA LEU A 120 -7.11 -16.85 -10.36
C LEU A 120 -7.99 -18.05 -9.99
N GLN A 121 -8.09 -18.41 -8.70
CA GLN A 121 -8.94 -19.49 -8.22
C GLN A 121 -10.43 -19.15 -8.33
N ASN A 122 -10.80 -17.88 -8.16
CA ASN A 122 -12.19 -17.41 -8.21
C ASN A 122 -12.62 -16.97 -9.62
N ALA A 123 -11.74 -17.00 -10.61
CA ALA A 123 -12.09 -16.69 -12.00
C ALA A 123 -13.03 -17.76 -12.58
N PRO A 124 -14.12 -17.36 -13.26
CA PRO A 124 -15.06 -18.32 -13.85
C PRO A 124 -14.37 -19.08 -14.99
N GLY A 125 -14.04 -20.35 -14.75
CA GLY A 125 -13.33 -21.20 -15.72
C GLY A 125 -12.53 -22.37 -15.14
N HIS A 126 -12.48 -22.55 -13.81
CA HIS A 126 -11.89 -23.73 -13.17
C HIS A 126 -12.96 -24.65 -12.55
N LEU A 127 -13.67 -25.37 -13.42
CA LEU A 127 -14.27 -26.69 -13.20
C LEU A 127 -14.25 -27.46 -14.53
#